data_AF-A0A417QSF8-F1
#
_entry.id   AF-A0A417QSF8-F1
#
_cell.length_a   1.000
_cell.length_b   1.000
_cell.length_c   1.000
_cell.angle_alpha   90.00
_cell.angle_beta   90.00
_cell.angle_gamma   90.00
#
_symmetry.space_group_name_H-M   'P 1'
#
loop_
_entity.id
_entity.type
_entity.pdbx_description
1 polymer ?
#
loop_
_entity_poly.entity_id
_entity_poly.type
_entity_poly.pdbx_seq_one_letter_code
_entity_poly.pdbx_strand_id
1 'polypeptide(L)' 'MEVTHDMSDQELKALLIDKYTDLQRIKRANGDTVNEELDYQIKVATAKLSSFGVNVEDLTL' A
#
# COMPACT_ATOMS: atom_id res chain seq x y z
N MET A 1 -8.32 -31.02 3.36
CA MET A 1 -8.98 -29.85 3.95
C MET A 1 -8.22 -28.65 3.44
N GLU A 2 -8.79 -27.92 2.48
CA GLU A 2 -8.20 -26.68 2.00
C GLU A 2 -8.41 -25.65 3.11
N VAL A 3 -7.36 -25.32 3.83
CA VAL A 3 -7.43 -24.30 4.88
C VAL A 3 -7.42 -22.97 4.16
N THR A 4 -8.60 -22.44 3.83
CA THR A 4 -8.74 -21.01 3.53
C THR A 4 -8.48 -20.27 4.82
N HIS A 5 -7.22 -19.86 5.04
CA HIS A 5 -6.89 -18.98 6.14
C HIS A 5 -7.46 -17.60 5.80
N ASP A 6 -8.63 -17.28 6.36
CA ASP A 6 -9.11 -15.91 6.38
C ASP A 6 -8.07 -15.11 7.15
N MET A 7 -7.27 -14.34 6.40
CA MET A 7 -6.26 -13.47 6.98
C MET A 7 -6.94 -12.50 7.92
N SER A 8 -6.37 -12.32 9.11
CA SER A 8 -6.91 -11.33 10.03
C SER A 8 -6.75 -9.92 9.44
N ASP A 9 -7.66 -9.02 9.80
CA ASP A 9 -7.58 -7.61 9.39
C ASP A 9 -6.22 -6.97 9.76
N GLN A 10 -5.58 -7.45 10.84
CA GLN A 10 -4.25 -6.97 11.25
C GLN A 10 -3.14 -7.42 10.29
N GLU A 11 -3.17 -8.67 9.82
CA GLU A 11 -2.20 -9.17 8.84
C GLU A 11 -2.39 -8.51 7.48
N LEU A 12 -3.65 -8.32 7.05
CA LEU A 12 -3.97 -7.56 5.83
C LEU A 12 -3.49 -6.11 5.92
N LYS A 13 -3.66 -5.48 7.08
CA LYS A 13 -3.18 -4.12 7.35
C LYS A 13 -1.66 -4.03 7.28
N ALA A 14 -0.93 -4.98 7.89
CA ALA A 14 0.53 -5.04 7.84
C ALA A 14 1.03 -5.19 6.39
N LEU A 15 0.48 -6.15 5.64
CA LEU A 15 0.84 -6.35 4.22
C LEU A 15 0.57 -5.11 3.37
N LEU A 16 -0.51 -4.39 3.64
CA LEU A 16 -0.84 -3.19 2.90
C LEU A 16 0.11 -2.03 3.21
N ILE A 17 0.59 -1.91 4.46
CA ILE A 17 1.62 -0.94 4.86
C ILE A 17 2.93 -1.24 4.14
N ASP A 18 3.36 -2.51 4.11
CA ASP A 18 4.57 -2.94 3.41
C ASP A 18 4.47 -2.61 1.92
N LYS A 19 3.35 -2.99 1.28
CA LYS A 19 3.09 -2.67 -0.12
C LYS A 19 3.13 -1.18 -0.39
N TYR A 20 2.50 -0.36 0.44
CA TYR A 20 2.51 1.10 0.28
C TYR A 20 3.94 1.65 0.36
N THR A 21 4.72 1.18 1.34
CA THR A 21 6.13 1.59 1.51
C THR A 21 6.96 1.26 0.28
N ASP A 22 6.78 0.06 -0.30
CA ASP A 22 7.49 -0.34 -1.52
C ASP A 22 7.07 0.50 -2.74
N LEU A 23 5.78 0.81 -2.88
CA LEU A 23 5.30 1.71 -3.95
C LEU A 23 5.91 3.11 -3.83
N GLN A 24 6.02 3.65 -2.61
CA GLN A 24 6.66 4.94 -2.37
C GLN A 24 8.15 4.92 -2.74
N ARG A 25 8.87 3.84 -2.42
CA ARG A 25 10.27 3.65 -2.83
C ARG A 25 10.42 3.57 -4.35
N ILE A 26 9.54 2.84 -5.02
CA ILE A 26 9.52 2.75 -6.48
C ILE A 26 9.22 4.12 -7.09
N LYS A 27 8.24 4.87 -6.58
CA LYS A 27 7.90 6.21 -7.07
C LYS A 27 9.09 7.15 -6.97
N ARG A 28 9.80 7.13 -5.84
CA ARG A 28 11.04 7.89 -5.65
C ARG A 28 12.13 7.48 -6.65
N ALA A 29 12.33 6.18 -6.87
CA ALA A 29 13.32 5.68 -7.82
C ALA A 29 12.95 5.97 -9.29
N ASN A 30 11.65 6.08 -9.60
CA ASN A 30 11.13 6.38 -10.93
C ASN A 30 11.40 7.84 -11.34
N GLY A 31 11.71 8.72 -10.37
CA GLY A 31 12.00 10.13 -10.59
C GLY A 31 10.84 10.86 -11.30
N ASP A 32 11.18 11.65 -12.30
CA ASP A 32 10.21 12.42 -13.10
C ASP A 32 9.52 11.59 -14.19
N THR A 33 9.79 10.28 -14.25
CA THR A 33 9.14 9.41 -15.23
C THR A 33 7.67 9.24 -14.87
N VAL A 34 6.79 9.63 -15.79
CA VAL A 34 5.34 9.43 -15.64
C VAL A 34 5.03 7.94 -15.67
N ASN A 35 4.32 7.48 -14.64
CA ASN A 35 3.84 6.10 -14.54
C ASN A 35 2.45 6.11 -13.89
N GLU A 36 1.42 6.19 -14.72
CA GLU A 36 0.03 6.31 -14.29
C GLU A 36 -0.45 5.10 -13.48
N GLU A 37 0.05 3.90 -13.81
CA GLU A 37 -0.28 2.68 -13.06
C GLU A 37 0.32 2.72 -11.65
N LEU A 38 1.56 3.17 -11.50
CA LEU A 38 2.18 3.34 -10.19
C LEU A 38 1.42 4.36 -9.34
N ASP A 39 1.01 5.49 -9.94
CA ASP A 39 0.22 6.51 -9.26
C ASP A 39 -1.17 6.00 -8.86
N TYR A 40 -1.81 5.21 -9.73
CA TYR A 40 -3.07 4.55 -9.43
C TYR A 40 -2.94 3.55 -8.27
N GLN A 41 -1.90 2.72 -8.28
CA GLN A 41 -1.64 1.76 -7.20
C GLN A 41 -1.41 2.45 -5.86
N ILE A 42 -0.65 3.54 -5.82
CA ILE A 42 -0.44 4.37 -4.62
C ILE A 42 -1.76 4.95 -4.13
N LYS A 43 -2.60 5.48 -5.02
CA LYS A 43 -3.94 6.01 -4.69
C LYS A 43 -4.84 4.95 -4.08
N VAL A 44 -4.89 3.75 -4.67
CA VAL A 44 -5.70 2.64 -4.17
C VAL A 44 -5.20 2.14 -2.82
N ALA A 45 -3.88 1.99 -2.65
CA ALA A 45 -3.29 1.58 -1.38
C ALA A 45 -3.58 2.60 -0.28
N THR A 46 -3.47 3.89 -0.60
CA THR A 46 -3.81 5.01 0.30
C THR A 46 -5.25 4.91 0.78
N ALA A 47 -6.23 4.80 -0.14
CA ALA A 47 -7.64 4.72 0.23
C ALA A 47 -7.94 3.50 1.13
N LYS A 48 -7.32 2.36 0.84
CA LYS A 48 -7.48 1.15 1.66
C LYS A 48 -6.86 1.32 3.06
N LEU A 49 -5.65 1.88 3.16
CA LEU A 49 -5.01 2.16 4.44
C LEU A 49 -5.85 3.12 5.30
N SER A 50 -6.39 4.18 4.69
CA SER A 50 -7.31 5.09 5.38
C SER A 50 -8.57 4.38 5.87
N SER A 51 -9.12 3.42 5.10
CA SER A 51 -10.27 2.62 5.55
C SER A 51 -9.96 1.72 6.75
N PHE A 52 -8.69 1.31 6.93
CA PHE A 52 -8.20 0.59 8.11
C PHE A 52 -7.77 1.52 9.27
N GLY A 53 -8.02 2.83 9.15
CA GLY A 53 -7.63 3.83 10.14
C GLY A 53 -6.13 4.06 10.25
N VAL A 54 -5.35 3.77 9.19
CA VAL A 54 -3.93 4.13 9.13
C VAL A 54 -3.79 5.55 8.62
N ASN A 55 -3.02 6.37 9.33
CA ASN A 55 -2.56 7.64 8.81
C ASN A 55 -1.40 7.40 7.82
N VAL A 56 -1.64 7.67 6.54
CA VAL A 56 -0.68 7.45 5.46
C VAL A 56 0.39 8.54 5.37
N GLU A 57 0.14 9.72 5.93
CA GLU A 57 1.09 10.83 5.93
C GLU A 57 2.37 10.45 6.71
N ASP A 58 2.22 9.68 7.79
CA ASP A 58 3.33 9.17 8.60
C ASP A 58 4.20 8.13 7.86
N LEU A 59 3.70 7.59 6.74
CA LEU A 59 4.35 6.55 5.93
C LEU A 59 4.90 7.09 4.60
N THR A 60 4.65 8.36 4.30
CA THR A 60 5.05 8.99 3.04
C THR A 60 6.53 9.37 3.10
N LEU A 61 7.29 9.06 2.04
CA LEU A 61 8.72 9.38 1.88
C LEU A 61 8.95 10.70 1.15
#